data_AF-A0A947C9V0-F1
#
_entry.id   AF-A0A947C9V0-F1
#
_cell.length_a   1.000
_cell.length_b   1.000
_cell.length_c   1.000
_cell.angle_alpha   90.00
_cell.angle_beta   90.00
_cell.angle_gamma   90.00
#
_symmetry.space_group_name_H-M   'P 1'
#
loop_
_entity.id
_entity.type
_entity.pdbx_description
1 polymer ?
#
loop_
_entity_poly.entity_id
_entity_poly.type
_entity_poly.pdbx_seq_one_letter_code
_entity_poly.pdbx_strand_id
1 'polypeptide(L)'
;MRVFNRLLSLTAVLALSLGAAACSDDDDNGTNPTEQTAQLRAIHSSPDAGAVDIYVESVGIVAANVAYGDATPFLTVTAGTYNVQLRPAGADSSTDPIYETGNVTLAANTVLTAVAAGLFNSQDPADNFRIIPLFESFATPGAGNAIVRILHAGADAPTVDLDVGNDGSSEIMDLARFADTGAAGVDLPGGSPITIGVVAGGATVTSFTTPALAAGTEYIIIATGLLAQADIMAEDAFKLLAVDEDGAIGFIPQNDPEAGTAMLRAVHASPDAPAVDVYAEGISVPLFSALGYGDASLYADIPAGTYNIQLRAHPSTEADPVAFEAGPIVVEADQKITAVASGFLASMDDADKFRILPLVEDFGMPASALVRIVHAGPDAPTVDIDVGDDGTSEITDLERFADTGAAGISLPSGEALQIG
;
A
#
# COMPACT_ATOMS: atom_id res chain seq x y z
N MET A 1 -26.48 39.84 24.10
CA MET A 1 -25.23 40.45 24.63
C MET A 1 -24.29 39.31 24.99
N ARG A 2 -23.02 39.36 24.54
CA ARG A 2 -22.00 38.28 24.40
C ARG A 2 -22.10 37.57 23.03
N VAL A 3 -21.59 38.18 21.96
CA VAL A 3 -20.20 38.23 21.44
C VAL A 3 -19.68 36.84 21.06
N PHE A 4 -19.81 36.51 19.77
CA PHE A 4 -19.14 35.41 19.09
C PHE A 4 -17.79 35.92 18.56
N ASN A 5 -16.69 35.26 18.94
CA ASN A 5 -15.37 35.50 18.39
C ASN A 5 -15.14 34.47 17.27
N ARG A 6 -15.11 34.92 16.02
CA ARG A 6 -14.67 34.12 14.86
C ARG A 6 -13.16 34.30 14.71
N LEU A 7 -12.39 33.22 14.82
CA LEU A 7 -10.97 33.22 14.44
C LEU A 7 -10.88 32.94 12.93
N LEU A 8 -10.37 33.92 12.18
CA LEU A 8 -10.00 33.81 10.77
C LEU A 8 -8.69 33.00 10.66
N SER A 9 -8.68 31.97 9.81
CA SER A 9 -7.46 31.33 9.31
C SER A 9 -6.79 32.29 8.33
N LEU A 10 -5.50 32.59 8.57
CA LEU A 10 -4.71 33.54 7.81
C LEU A 10 -3.76 32.77 6.88
N THR A 11 -4.14 32.60 5.62
CA THR A 11 -3.26 32.08 4.56
C THR A 11 -2.27 33.18 4.19
N ALA A 12 -0.99 33.01 4.55
CA ALA A 12 0.08 33.91 4.15
C ALA A 12 0.63 33.50 2.78
N VAL A 13 0.19 34.19 1.72
CA VAL A 13 0.84 34.15 0.41
C VAL A 13 2.03 35.12 0.46
N LEU A 14 3.24 34.60 0.45
CA LEU A 14 4.47 35.40 0.34
C LEU A 14 4.72 35.72 -1.15
N ALA A 15 4.15 36.83 -1.62
CA ALA A 15 4.49 37.39 -2.92
C ALA A 15 5.79 38.20 -2.80
N LEU A 16 6.88 37.70 -3.40
CA LEU A 16 8.16 38.40 -3.50
C LEU A 16 8.08 39.41 -4.66
N SER A 17 7.87 40.69 -4.35
CA SER A 17 7.89 41.78 -5.33
C SER A 17 9.31 42.31 -5.52
N LEU A 18 9.92 42.02 -6.67
CA LEU A 18 11.13 42.72 -7.12
C LEU A 18 10.72 44.02 -7.83
N GLY A 19 11.18 45.14 -7.27
CA GLY A 19 11.01 46.46 -7.87
C GLY A 19 11.88 46.64 -9.11
N ALA A 20 11.28 47.07 -10.21
CA ALA A 20 11.99 47.52 -11.39
C ALA A 20 11.83 49.05 -11.54
N ALA A 21 12.94 49.77 -11.35
CA ALA A 21 13.12 51.13 -11.86
C ALA A 21 14.61 51.41 -12.06
N ALA A 22 15.08 51.25 -13.30
CA ALA A 22 16.17 52.05 -13.87
C ALA A 22 16.15 51.90 -15.40
N CYS A 23 15.88 53.00 -16.10
CA CYS A 23 16.08 53.13 -17.55
C CYS A 23 17.56 53.38 -17.86
N SER A 24 18.07 52.84 -18.97
CA SER A 24 18.82 53.57 -20.03
C SER A 24 19.64 52.57 -20.87
N ASP A 25 19.59 52.77 -22.19
CA ASP A 25 20.36 52.12 -23.25
C ASP A 25 21.81 51.75 -22.87
N ASP A 26 22.21 50.52 -23.17
CA ASP A 26 23.30 50.25 -24.13
C ASP A 26 23.43 48.74 -24.39
N ASP A 27 23.81 48.42 -25.62
CA ASP A 27 23.99 47.08 -26.19
C ASP A 27 24.92 46.19 -25.35
N ASP A 28 24.41 45.04 -24.88
CA ASP A 28 25.23 43.85 -24.68
C ASP A 28 24.38 42.58 -24.88
N ASN A 29 24.70 41.86 -25.95
CA ASN A 29 24.29 40.49 -26.21
C ASN A 29 24.97 39.55 -25.19
N GLY A 30 24.56 39.65 -23.94
CA GLY A 30 24.85 38.68 -22.90
C GLY A 30 23.66 37.73 -22.79
N THR A 31 23.69 36.62 -23.52
CA THR A 31 22.95 35.45 -23.05
C THR A 31 23.50 35.15 -21.66
N ASN A 32 22.77 35.52 -20.60
CA ASN A 32 23.01 34.95 -19.27
C ASN A 32 23.17 33.44 -19.49
N PRO A 33 24.26 32.80 -19.04
CA PRO A 33 24.31 31.35 -19.07
C PRO A 33 23.07 30.92 -18.30
N THR A 34 22.11 30.30 -19.00
CA THR A 34 20.96 29.68 -18.35
C THR A 34 21.54 28.85 -17.21
N GLU A 35 21.16 29.15 -15.97
CA GLU A 35 21.65 28.38 -14.83
C GLU A 35 21.45 26.91 -15.17
N GLN A 36 22.55 26.17 -15.17
CA GLN A 36 22.49 24.75 -15.48
C GLN A 36 21.78 24.07 -14.32
N THR A 37 20.61 23.50 -14.56
CA THR A 37 19.77 22.86 -13.54
C THR A 37 19.79 21.34 -13.67
N ALA A 38 19.33 20.68 -12.63
CA ALA A 38 19.02 19.26 -12.55
C ALA A 38 17.65 19.08 -11.87
N GLN A 39 17.02 17.92 -12.05
CA GLN A 39 15.79 17.55 -11.39
C GLN A 39 16.03 16.38 -10.42
N LEU A 40 15.42 16.46 -9.25
CA LEU A 40 15.49 15.44 -8.20
C LEU A 40 14.09 15.17 -7.65
N ARG A 41 13.74 13.90 -7.45
CA ARG A 41 12.65 13.50 -6.56
C ARG A 41 13.07 12.35 -5.65
N ALA A 42 12.29 12.13 -4.60
CA ALA A 42 12.45 10.99 -3.71
C ALA A 42 11.22 10.09 -3.75
N ILE A 43 11.43 8.79 -3.60
CA ILE A 43 10.37 7.79 -3.40
C ILE A 43 10.67 7.04 -2.11
N HIS A 44 9.68 6.92 -1.23
CA HIS A 44 9.83 6.20 0.03
C HIS A 44 9.35 4.75 -0.09
N SER A 45 10.27 3.82 -0.26
CA SER A 45 10.00 2.38 -0.41
C SER A 45 10.51 1.53 0.75
N SER A 46 10.90 2.13 1.88
CA SER A 46 11.27 1.39 3.09
C SER A 46 10.03 1.17 3.97
N PRO A 47 9.67 -0.07 4.33
CA PRO A 47 8.43 -0.34 5.06
C PRO A 47 8.50 -0.02 6.57
N ASP A 48 9.68 0.14 7.16
CA ASP A 48 9.87 0.29 8.62
C ASP A 48 10.60 1.58 9.04
N ALA A 49 10.94 2.48 8.11
CA ALA A 49 11.60 3.74 8.41
C ALA A 49 10.66 4.81 9.01
N GLY A 50 9.34 4.61 8.91
CA GLY A 50 8.34 5.62 9.24
C GLY A 50 8.36 6.81 8.27
N ALA A 51 7.51 7.81 8.50
CA ALA A 51 7.51 9.01 7.67
C ALA A 51 8.74 9.90 7.95
N VAL A 52 9.29 10.52 6.91
CA VAL A 52 10.51 11.34 6.99
C VAL A 52 10.34 12.73 6.37
N ASP A 53 11.08 13.67 6.92
CA ASP A 53 11.35 14.97 6.31
C ASP A 53 12.68 14.91 5.55
N ILE A 54 12.69 15.44 4.33
CA ILE A 54 13.86 15.46 3.44
C ILE A 54 14.50 16.85 3.50
N TYR A 55 15.78 16.89 3.84
CA TYR A 55 16.58 18.10 3.94
C TYR A 55 17.73 18.08 2.95
N VAL A 56 18.05 19.26 2.42
CA VAL A 56 19.30 19.53 1.73
C VAL A 56 20.09 20.51 2.58
N GLU A 57 21.32 20.15 2.97
CA GLU A 57 22.11 20.87 3.98
C GLU A 57 22.25 22.38 3.70
N SER A 58 22.32 22.80 2.43
CA SER A 58 22.43 24.20 2.01
C SER A 58 21.11 24.93 1.76
N VAL A 59 19.97 24.24 1.86
CA VAL A 59 18.63 24.76 1.48
C VAL A 59 17.65 24.69 2.66
N GLY A 60 17.73 23.64 3.47
CA GLY A 60 16.74 23.32 4.50
C GLY A 60 15.80 22.19 4.04
N ILE A 61 14.60 22.15 4.60
CA ILE A 61 13.59 21.15 4.24
C ILE A 61 13.10 21.37 2.81
N VAL A 62 13.09 20.31 2.01
CA VAL A 62 12.62 20.33 0.61
C VAL A 62 11.36 19.49 0.40
N ALA A 63 11.10 18.52 1.27
CA ALA A 63 9.84 17.78 1.35
C ALA A 63 9.58 17.40 2.81
N ALA A 64 8.33 17.43 3.23
CA ALA A 64 7.92 17.12 4.60
C ALA A 64 6.95 15.94 4.61
N ASN A 65 7.00 15.14 5.67
CA ASN A 65 6.10 14.01 5.93
C ASN A 65 5.96 13.06 4.74
N VAL A 66 7.09 12.68 4.12
CA VAL A 66 7.14 11.68 3.05
C VAL A 66 7.01 10.32 3.71
N ALA A 67 5.83 9.70 3.58
CA ALA A 67 5.49 8.41 4.16
C ALA A 67 5.79 7.25 3.20
N TYR A 68 5.74 6.03 3.71
CA TYR A 68 5.91 4.82 2.90
C TYR A 68 4.89 4.76 1.76
N GLY A 69 5.37 4.63 0.52
CA GLY A 69 4.57 4.68 -0.70
C GLY A 69 4.56 6.04 -1.39
N ASP A 70 5.00 7.12 -0.73
CA ASP A 70 4.98 8.45 -1.33
C ASP A 70 6.12 8.65 -2.33
N ALA A 71 5.82 9.43 -3.37
CA ALA A 71 6.81 10.04 -4.25
C ALA A 71 6.67 11.56 -4.21
N THR A 72 7.78 12.27 -4.04
CA THR A 72 7.76 13.74 -4.07
C THR A 72 7.58 14.23 -5.52
N PRO A 73 7.03 15.44 -5.71
CA PRO A 73 7.19 16.14 -6.98
C PRO A 73 8.68 16.33 -7.32
N PHE A 74 8.98 16.52 -8.62
CA PHE A 74 10.34 16.89 -9.03
C PHE A 74 10.70 18.28 -8.52
N LEU A 75 11.82 18.35 -7.81
CA LEU A 75 12.48 19.59 -7.42
C LEU A 75 13.54 19.96 -8.46
N THR A 76 13.46 21.18 -8.98
CA THR A 76 14.53 21.74 -9.82
C THR A 76 15.59 22.38 -8.94
N VAL A 77 16.83 21.94 -9.08
CA VAL A 77 18.01 22.46 -8.36
C VAL A 77 19.09 22.89 -9.34
N THR A 78 20.01 23.72 -8.90
CA THR A 78 21.22 24.03 -9.70
C THR A 78 22.09 22.77 -9.83
N ALA A 79 22.82 22.61 -10.93
CA ALA A 79 23.83 21.56 -11.04
C ALA A 79 24.92 21.78 -9.98
N GLY A 80 25.25 20.75 -9.22
CA GLY A 80 26.09 20.90 -8.03
C GLY A 80 26.27 19.61 -7.24
N THR A 81 26.90 19.72 -6.07
CA THR A 81 27.03 18.59 -5.12
C THR A 81 26.18 18.88 -3.90
N TYR A 82 25.37 17.91 -3.51
CA TYR A 82 24.38 18.01 -2.46
C TYR A 82 24.59 16.91 -1.42
N ASN A 83 24.34 17.24 -0.15
CA ASN A 83 24.18 16.27 0.92
C ASN A 83 22.71 16.28 1.33
N VAL A 84 22.04 15.13 1.14
CA VAL A 84 20.63 14.94 1.49
C VAL A 84 20.54 14.20 2.81
N GLN A 85 19.74 14.73 3.71
CA GLN A 85 19.53 14.22 5.05
C GLN A 85 18.06 13.86 5.24
N LEU A 86 17.81 12.72 5.87
CA LEU A 86 16.48 12.31 6.29
C LEU A 86 16.35 12.49 7.80
N ARG A 87 15.25 13.06 8.25
CA ARG A 87 14.88 13.18 9.66
C ARG A 87 13.48 12.59 9.88
N PRO A 88 13.14 12.11 11.09
CA PRO A 88 11.76 11.71 11.39
C PRO A 88 10.81 12.88 11.10
N ALA A 89 9.64 12.60 10.54
CA ALA A 89 8.69 13.63 10.16
C ALA A 89 8.29 14.51 11.36
N GLY A 90 8.34 15.84 11.18
CA GLY A 90 8.00 16.83 12.20
C GLY A 90 9.05 17.00 13.29
N ALA A 91 10.21 16.35 13.19
CA ALA A 91 11.32 16.58 14.10
C ALA A 91 11.88 18.01 13.96
N ASP A 92 12.43 18.56 15.04
CA ASP A 92 13.10 19.87 14.97
C ASP A 92 14.29 19.79 14.01
N SER A 93 14.56 20.86 13.26
CA SER A 93 15.69 20.95 12.31
C SER A 93 17.07 20.67 12.93
N SER A 94 17.21 20.84 14.25
CA SER A 94 18.42 20.55 15.02
C SER A 94 18.55 19.08 15.43
N THR A 95 17.52 18.25 15.19
CA THR A 95 17.57 16.81 15.41
C THR A 95 18.58 16.18 14.47
N ASP A 96 19.42 15.29 14.98
CA ASP A 96 20.37 14.55 14.16
C ASP A 96 19.62 13.74 13.08
N PRO A 97 20.11 13.71 11.84
CA PRO A 97 19.48 12.94 10.78
C PRO A 97 19.58 11.45 11.04
N ILE A 98 18.51 10.73 10.68
CA ILE A 98 18.45 9.27 10.75
C ILE A 98 19.18 8.61 9.57
N TYR A 99 19.39 9.36 8.49
CA TYR A 99 20.18 8.94 7.34
C TYR A 99 20.80 10.14 6.65
N GLU A 100 22.02 9.98 6.13
CA GLU A 100 22.67 10.96 5.25
C GLU A 100 23.20 10.26 3.99
N THR A 101 22.97 10.85 2.82
CA THR A 101 23.49 10.31 1.56
C THR A 101 25.00 10.51 1.40
N GLY A 102 25.57 11.47 2.14
CA GLY A 102 26.85 12.07 1.78
C GLY A 102 26.74 12.87 0.48
N ASN A 103 27.89 13.18 -0.13
CA ASN A 103 27.97 14.02 -1.33
C ASN A 103 27.45 13.30 -2.58
N VAL A 104 26.35 13.79 -3.13
CA VAL A 104 25.77 13.38 -4.42
C VAL A 104 25.96 14.51 -5.44
N THR A 105 26.63 14.23 -6.56
CA THR A 105 26.82 15.20 -7.63
C THR A 105 25.73 15.09 -8.69
N LEU A 106 25.01 16.19 -8.93
CA LEU A 106 24.03 16.35 -9.98
C LEU A 106 24.61 17.20 -11.11
N ALA A 107 24.83 16.59 -12.27
CA ALA A 107 25.26 17.32 -13.45
C ALA A 107 24.08 18.05 -14.11
N ALA A 108 24.39 19.04 -14.97
CA ALA A 108 23.38 19.74 -15.74
C ALA A 108 22.50 18.78 -16.55
N ASN A 109 21.20 19.06 -16.60
CA ASN A 109 20.17 18.27 -17.28
C ASN A 109 20.02 16.82 -16.78
N THR A 110 20.52 16.52 -15.58
CA THR A 110 20.30 15.20 -14.95
C THR A 110 18.92 15.16 -14.31
N VAL A 111 18.21 14.05 -14.50
CA VAL A 111 17.00 13.71 -13.76
C VAL A 111 17.34 12.53 -12.84
N LEU A 112 17.18 12.72 -11.52
CA LEU A 112 17.47 11.71 -10.50
C LEU A 112 16.20 11.39 -9.71
N THR A 113 15.90 10.11 -9.61
CA THR A 113 14.94 9.57 -8.64
C THR A 113 15.68 8.81 -7.55
N ALA A 114 15.62 9.30 -6.32
CA ALA A 114 16.24 8.65 -5.16
C ALA A 114 15.20 7.77 -4.45
N VAL A 115 15.40 6.45 -4.44
CA VAL A 115 14.47 5.52 -3.78
C VAL A 115 15.04 5.10 -2.42
N ALA A 116 14.32 5.37 -1.34
CA ALA A 116 14.63 4.83 -0.02
C ALA A 116 14.17 3.37 0.05
N ALA A 117 15.08 2.44 0.32
CA ALA A 117 14.83 1.00 0.26
C ALA A 117 15.50 0.27 1.43
N GLY A 118 15.11 -0.99 1.66
CA GLY A 118 15.60 -1.80 2.78
C GLY A 118 14.95 -1.45 4.12
N LEU A 119 15.44 -2.08 5.19
CA LEU A 119 14.92 -1.98 6.54
C LEU A 119 15.75 -1.03 7.40
N PHE A 120 15.12 0.00 7.93
CA PHE A 120 15.73 1.01 8.79
C PHE A 120 16.30 0.41 10.07
N ASN A 121 15.59 -0.54 10.67
CA ASN A 121 16.03 -1.14 11.92
C ASN A 121 17.05 -2.27 11.72
N SER A 122 17.30 -2.71 10.49
CA SER A 122 18.28 -3.76 10.22
C SER A 122 19.70 -3.23 10.13
N GLN A 123 20.64 -4.02 10.64
CA GLN A 123 22.08 -3.78 10.53
C GLN A 123 22.77 -4.77 9.58
N ASP A 124 22.02 -5.71 8.99
CA ASP A 124 22.57 -6.63 8.00
C ASP A 124 22.72 -5.89 6.65
N PRO A 125 23.94 -5.80 6.07
CA PRO A 125 24.13 -5.18 4.76
C PRO A 125 23.25 -5.77 3.64
N ALA A 126 22.77 -7.01 3.81
CA ALA A 126 21.88 -7.67 2.86
C ALA A 126 20.48 -7.06 2.79
N ASP A 127 20.02 -6.35 3.82
CA ASP A 127 18.65 -5.82 3.88
C ASP A 127 18.53 -4.43 4.54
N ASN A 128 19.59 -3.88 5.13
CA ASN A 128 19.58 -2.58 5.80
C ASN A 128 19.16 -1.42 4.89
N PHE A 129 18.67 -0.36 5.51
CA PHE A 129 18.21 0.84 4.84
C PHE A 129 19.30 1.51 3.99
N ARG A 130 18.90 1.99 2.81
CA ARG A 130 19.77 2.64 1.83
C ARG A 130 18.97 3.55 0.90
N ILE A 131 19.69 4.41 0.19
CA ILE A 131 19.15 5.16 -0.95
C ILE A 131 19.69 4.59 -2.25
N ILE A 132 18.80 4.24 -3.16
CA ILE A 132 19.11 3.76 -4.51
C ILE A 132 18.93 4.92 -5.49
N PRO A 133 20.03 5.44 -6.08
CA PRO A 133 19.95 6.51 -7.07
C PRO A 133 19.58 5.95 -8.46
N LEU A 134 18.43 6.34 -8.98
CA LEU A 134 17.97 6.03 -10.34
C LEU A 134 18.15 7.26 -11.22
N PHE A 135 19.26 7.32 -11.96
CA PHE A 135 19.43 8.31 -13.01
C PHE A 135 18.52 7.96 -14.19
N GLU A 136 17.57 8.84 -14.51
CA GLU A 136 16.54 8.58 -15.51
C GLU A 136 17.06 8.88 -16.92
N SER A 137 16.82 7.96 -17.85
CA SER A 137 17.20 8.06 -19.26
C SER A 137 16.36 7.08 -20.08
N PHE A 138 15.03 7.14 -19.91
CA PHE A 138 14.10 6.23 -20.56
C PHE A 138 14.24 6.25 -22.09
N ALA A 139 14.09 5.07 -22.70
CA ALA A 139 13.96 4.98 -24.14
C ALA A 139 12.58 5.49 -24.58
N THR A 140 12.46 5.93 -25.83
CA THR A 140 11.16 6.25 -26.40
C THR A 140 10.31 4.97 -26.49
N PRO A 141 9.10 4.93 -25.88
CA PRO A 141 8.25 3.76 -25.95
C PRO A 141 7.77 3.47 -27.38
N GLY A 142 7.51 2.20 -27.66
CA GLY A 142 6.86 1.77 -28.90
C GLY A 142 5.46 2.38 -29.06
N ALA A 143 4.95 2.42 -30.29
CA ALA A 143 3.59 2.92 -30.52
C ALA A 143 2.56 2.05 -29.79
N GLY A 144 1.83 2.65 -28.85
CA GLY A 144 0.85 1.94 -28.01
C GLY A 144 1.43 1.34 -26.73
N ASN A 145 2.73 1.51 -26.47
CA ASN A 145 3.41 0.96 -25.30
C ASN A 145 3.70 2.05 -24.27
N ALA A 146 3.91 1.65 -23.03
CA ALA A 146 4.55 2.41 -21.97
C ALA A 146 6.02 1.95 -21.82
N ILE A 147 6.88 2.80 -21.24
CA ILE A 147 8.27 2.41 -20.93
C ILE A 147 8.41 2.28 -19.41
N VAL A 148 8.87 1.12 -18.93
CA VAL A 148 8.82 0.76 -17.51
C VAL A 148 10.18 0.36 -16.98
N ARG A 149 10.67 1.07 -15.96
CA ARG A 149 11.86 0.68 -15.19
C ARG A 149 11.41 -0.04 -13.93
N ILE A 150 11.88 -1.26 -13.72
CA ILE A 150 11.50 -2.06 -12.56
C ILE A 150 12.66 -2.09 -11.58
N LEU A 151 12.42 -1.74 -10.32
CA LEU A 151 13.38 -1.79 -9.22
C LEU A 151 12.95 -2.85 -8.21
N HIS A 152 13.85 -3.75 -7.85
CA HIS A 152 13.63 -4.64 -6.71
C HIS A 152 14.09 -3.97 -5.41
N ALA A 153 13.23 -3.21 -4.72
CA ALA A 153 13.54 -2.58 -3.43
C ALA A 153 13.23 -3.46 -2.19
N GLY A 154 12.57 -4.61 -2.38
CA GLY A 154 12.17 -5.52 -1.30
C GLY A 154 13.36 -6.00 -0.45
N ALA A 155 13.19 -6.01 0.87
CA ALA A 155 14.30 -6.21 1.80
C ALA A 155 14.60 -7.69 2.10
N ASP A 156 13.60 -8.56 2.02
CA ASP A 156 13.69 -9.98 2.38
C ASP A 156 13.40 -10.93 1.20
N ALA A 157 12.80 -10.43 0.11
CA ALA A 157 12.58 -11.21 -1.11
C ALA A 157 13.91 -11.61 -1.77
N PRO A 158 14.00 -12.83 -2.34
CA PRO A 158 15.21 -13.34 -3.00
C PRO A 158 15.41 -12.67 -4.38
N THR A 159 16.48 -13.03 -5.09
CA THR A 159 16.57 -12.73 -6.53
C THR A 159 15.44 -13.44 -7.26
N VAL A 160 14.78 -12.74 -8.18
CA VAL A 160 13.60 -13.24 -8.90
C VAL A 160 13.73 -12.96 -10.40
N ASP A 161 13.03 -13.76 -11.19
CA ASP A 161 12.72 -13.43 -12.58
C ASP A 161 11.31 -12.82 -12.65
N LEU A 162 11.04 -12.02 -13.67
CA LEU A 162 9.72 -11.43 -13.92
C LEU A 162 9.18 -11.94 -15.26
N ASP A 163 7.97 -12.47 -15.22
CA ASP A 163 7.16 -12.93 -16.35
C ASP A 163 6.07 -11.89 -16.64
N VAL A 164 6.32 -11.07 -17.65
CA VAL A 164 5.47 -9.97 -18.07
C VAL A 164 4.34 -10.53 -18.93
N GLY A 165 3.11 -10.35 -18.48
CA GLY A 165 1.93 -10.97 -19.06
C GLY A 165 1.57 -12.31 -18.40
N ASN A 166 2.46 -12.85 -17.55
CA ASN A 166 2.30 -14.12 -16.85
C ASN A 166 1.97 -15.26 -17.83
N ASP A 167 2.75 -15.35 -18.91
CA ASP A 167 2.53 -16.26 -20.04
C ASP A 167 3.35 -17.56 -19.94
N GLY A 168 4.14 -17.70 -18.87
CA GLY A 168 5.03 -18.81 -18.60
C GLY A 168 6.45 -18.59 -19.12
N SER A 169 6.79 -17.41 -19.63
CA SER A 169 8.14 -17.05 -20.05
C SER A 169 8.61 -15.74 -19.41
N SER A 170 9.72 -15.80 -18.66
CA SER A 170 10.27 -14.59 -18.02
C SER A 170 11.10 -13.76 -18.99
N GLU A 171 10.78 -12.47 -19.11
CA GLU A 171 11.52 -11.48 -19.92
C GLU A 171 12.67 -10.85 -19.15
N ILE A 172 12.53 -10.75 -17.84
CA ILE A 172 13.54 -10.17 -16.95
C ILE A 172 14.07 -11.29 -16.08
N MET A 173 15.34 -11.62 -16.24
CA MET A 173 16.00 -12.70 -15.52
C MET A 173 16.96 -12.15 -14.47
N ASP A 174 17.10 -12.88 -13.37
CA ASP A 174 18.07 -12.64 -12.30
C ASP A 174 18.00 -11.21 -11.74
N LEU A 175 16.79 -10.65 -11.56
CA LEU A 175 16.61 -9.34 -10.95
C LEU A 175 16.97 -9.41 -9.46
N ALA A 176 18.22 -9.11 -9.18
CA ALA A 176 18.78 -9.16 -7.84
C ALA A 176 18.14 -8.10 -6.92
N ARG A 177 18.19 -8.36 -5.62
CA ARG A 177 17.77 -7.40 -4.61
C ARG A 177 18.53 -6.08 -4.78
N PHE A 178 17.78 -4.98 -4.76
CA PHE A 178 18.25 -3.61 -4.98
C PHE A 178 18.82 -3.32 -6.36
N ALA A 179 18.64 -4.22 -7.33
CA ALA A 179 18.93 -3.98 -8.74
C ALA A 179 17.66 -3.53 -9.48
N ASP A 180 17.87 -2.94 -10.65
CA ASP A 180 16.81 -2.47 -11.53
C ASP A 180 17.03 -2.93 -12.98
N THR A 181 16.00 -2.82 -13.82
CA THR A 181 16.04 -3.20 -15.23
C THR A 181 16.89 -2.28 -16.12
N GLY A 182 17.43 -1.20 -15.55
CA GLY A 182 18.29 -0.23 -16.23
C GLY A 182 17.56 1.03 -16.67
N ALA A 183 18.34 2.09 -16.90
CA ALA A 183 17.80 3.44 -17.13
C ALA A 183 16.95 3.58 -18.40
N ALA A 184 17.14 2.72 -19.39
CA ALA A 184 16.35 2.74 -20.62
C ALA A 184 14.90 2.25 -20.43
N GLY A 185 14.64 1.49 -19.36
CA GLY A 185 13.36 0.82 -19.14
C GLY A 185 13.09 -0.34 -20.11
N VAL A 186 11.97 -1.01 -19.90
CA VAL A 186 11.44 -2.13 -20.66
C VAL A 186 10.12 -1.69 -21.31
N ASP A 187 9.99 -1.93 -22.61
CA ASP A 187 8.83 -1.50 -23.40
C ASP A 187 7.67 -2.47 -23.15
N LEU A 188 6.59 -2.00 -22.53
CA LEU A 188 5.44 -2.80 -22.12
C LEU A 188 4.15 -2.34 -22.81
N PRO A 189 3.21 -3.25 -23.15
CA PRO A 189 1.93 -2.86 -23.73
C PRO A 189 1.18 -1.82 -22.88
N GLY A 190 0.71 -0.75 -23.51
CA GLY A 190 -0.10 0.27 -22.86
C GLY A 190 -1.61 0.05 -23.08
N GLY A 191 -2.42 0.75 -22.29
CA GLY A 191 -3.87 0.85 -22.44
C GLY A 191 -4.67 -0.30 -21.84
N SER A 192 -4.03 -1.29 -21.21
CA SER A 192 -4.71 -2.37 -20.48
C SER A 192 -3.89 -2.83 -19.27
N PRO A 193 -4.52 -3.38 -18.23
CA PRO A 193 -3.82 -4.04 -17.12
C PRO A 193 -2.89 -5.16 -17.62
N ILE A 194 -1.71 -5.29 -17.01
CA ILE A 194 -0.76 -6.38 -17.29
C ILE A 194 -0.51 -7.15 -16.00
N THR A 195 -0.58 -8.47 -16.08
CA THR A 195 -0.15 -9.34 -14.97
C THR A 195 1.36 -9.56 -15.05
N ILE A 196 2.07 -9.31 -13.97
CA ILE A 196 3.51 -9.57 -13.82
C ILE A 196 3.66 -10.74 -12.87
N GLY A 197 4.05 -11.90 -13.37
CA GLY A 197 4.46 -13.06 -12.57
C GLY A 197 5.84 -12.83 -11.97
N VAL A 198 6.01 -13.17 -10.70
CA VAL A 198 7.31 -13.24 -10.03
C VAL A 198 7.71 -14.69 -9.95
N VAL A 199 8.86 -15.02 -10.53
CA VAL A 199 9.36 -16.38 -10.66
C VAL A 199 10.59 -16.53 -9.76
N ALA A 200 10.61 -17.60 -8.97
CA ALA A 200 11.76 -17.95 -8.15
C ALA A 200 11.98 -19.46 -8.21
N GLY A 201 13.23 -19.89 -8.39
CA GLY A 201 13.56 -21.32 -8.50
C GLY A 201 12.92 -22.01 -9.72
N GLY A 202 12.53 -21.24 -10.76
CA GLY A 202 11.93 -21.75 -11.99
C GLY A 202 10.41 -21.99 -11.91
N ALA A 203 9.74 -21.53 -10.85
CA ALA A 203 8.29 -21.53 -10.74
C ALA A 203 7.77 -20.13 -10.41
N THR A 204 6.62 -19.75 -10.94
CA THR A 204 5.90 -18.54 -10.53
C THR A 204 5.51 -18.71 -9.06
N VAL A 205 6.03 -17.85 -8.20
CA VAL A 205 5.74 -17.86 -6.75
C VAL A 205 4.62 -16.88 -6.39
N THR A 206 4.43 -15.84 -7.19
CA THR A 206 3.31 -14.91 -7.05
C THR A 206 3.11 -14.09 -8.32
N SER A 207 2.09 -13.24 -8.38
CA SER A 207 1.90 -12.29 -9.47
C SER A 207 1.26 -10.98 -8.99
N PHE A 208 1.33 -9.94 -9.82
CA PHE A 208 0.75 -8.63 -9.59
C PHE A 208 0.05 -8.13 -10.84
N THR A 209 -1.18 -7.63 -10.74
CA THR A 209 -1.87 -7.02 -11.88
C THR A 209 -1.74 -5.51 -11.82
N THR A 210 -1.01 -4.91 -12.76
CA THR A 210 -0.85 -3.45 -12.83
C THR A 210 -2.20 -2.79 -13.16
N PRO A 211 -2.40 -1.51 -12.77
CA PRO A 211 -3.41 -0.68 -13.44
C PRO A 211 -3.09 -0.58 -14.94
N ALA A 212 -4.06 -0.12 -15.73
CA ALA A 212 -3.83 0.16 -17.15
C ALA A 212 -2.74 1.23 -17.29
N LEU A 213 -1.57 0.83 -17.80
CA LEU A 213 -0.45 1.74 -18.03
C LEU A 213 -0.77 2.61 -19.24
N ALA A 214 -0.68 3.93 -19.11
CA ALA A 214 -0.95 4.83 -20.24
C ALA A 214 0.15 4.68 -21.30
N ALA A 215 -0.26 4.53 -22.57
CA ALA A 215 0.66 4.47 -23.68
C ALA A 215 1.41 5.82 -23.82
N GLY A 216 2.72 5.75 -24.03
CA GLY A 216 3.61 6.91 -24.11
C GLY A 216 4.14 7.42 -22.77
N THR A 217 3.75 6.80 -21.66
CA THR A 217 4.14 7.23 -20.30
C THR A 217 5.34 6.43 -19.78
N GLU A 218 6.16 7.11 -18.98
CA GLU A 218 7.31 6.54 -18.26
C GLU A 218 6.87 6.12 -16.86
N TYR A 219 7.18 4.88 -16.48
CA TYR A 219 6.87 4.36 -15.15
C TYR A 219 8.11 3.81 -14.46
N ILE A 220 8.18 4.01 -13.14
CA ILE A 220 9.02 3.23 -12.24
C ILE A 220 8.10 2.33 -11.42
N ILE A 221 8.29 1.02 -11.56
CA ILE A 221 7.61 0.01 -10.74
C ILE A 221 8.61 -0.52 -9.72
N ILE A 222 8.26 -0.47 -8.44
CA ILE A 222 9.17 -0.80 -7.34
C ILE A 222 8.58 -1.98 -6.57
N ALA A 223 9.24 -3.14 -6.60
CA ALA A 223 8.91 -4.23 -5.69
C ALA A 223 9.41 -3.89 -4.28
N THR A 224 8.52 -3.87 -3.30
CA THR A 224 8.75 -3.33 -1.95
C THR A 224 8.01 -4.16 -0.89
N GLY A 225 8.20 -3.84 0.39
CA GLY A 225 7.60 -4.54 1.51
C GLY A 225 8.35 -5.81 1.89
N LEU A 226 7.67 -6.66 2.66
CA LEU A 226 8.20 -7.87 3.30
C LEU A 226 7.49 -9.11 2.77
N LEU A 227 8.25 -10.03 2.18
CA LEU A 227 7.77 -11.35 1.77
C LEU A 227 7.47 -12.24 2.98
N ALA A 228 8.18 -12.04 4.09
CA ALA A 228 7.95 -12.77 5.33
C ALA A 228 6.65 -12.33 6.03
N GLN A 229 6.02 -11.24 5.60
CA GLN A 229 4.73 -10.82 6.11
C GLN A 229 3.64 -11.76 5.58
N ALA A 230 3.03 -12.52 6.50
CA ALA A 230 2.03 -13.53 6.16
C ALA A 230 0.69 -12.91 5.73
N ASP A 231 0.37 -11.71 6.22
CA ASP A 231 -0.78 -10.97 5.72
C ASP A 231 -0.40 -10.21 4.46
N ILE A 232 -0.74 -10.75 3.29
CA ILE A 232 -0.43 -10.09 2.03
C ILE A 232 -1.15 -8.75 1.85
N MET A 233 -2.12 -8.41 2.71
CA MET A 233 -2.82 -7.12 2.72
C MET A 233 -2.25 -6.13 3.76
N ALA A 234 -1.30 -6.55 4.60
CA ALA A 234 -0.69 -5.65 5.58
C ALA A 234 0.05 -4.49 4.90
N GLU A 235 0.15 -3.38 5.62
CA GLU A 235 0.81 -2.17 5.13
C GLU A 235 2.28 -2.44 4.77
N ASP A 236 2.97 -3.36 5.43
CA ASP A 236 4.35 -3.72 5.15
C ASP A 236 4.50 -4.98 4.28
N ALA A 237 3.40 -5.59 3.82
CA ALA A 237 3.43 -6.79 2.98
C ALA A 237 4.13 -6.56 1.62
N PHE A 238 4.67 -7.63 1.04
CA PHE A 238 5.30 -7.58 -0.27
C PHE A 238 4.32 -7.12 -1.36
N LYS A 239 4.69 -6.07 -2.10
CA LYS A 239 3.84 -5.41 -3.11
C LYS A 239 4.65 -4.67 -4.14
N LEU A 240 3.99 -4.19 -5.20
CA LEU A 240 4.59 -3.23 -6.12
C LEU A 240 4.10 -1.82 -5.78
N LEU A 241 4.96 -0.82 -5.98
CA LEU A 241 4.60 0.59 -5.98
C LEU A 241 4.78 1.11 -7.40
N ALA A 242 3.71 1.68 -7.98
CA ALA A 242 3.77 2.30 -9.30
C ALA A 242 3.93 3.83 -9.17
N VAL A 243 4.88 4.38 -9.91
CA VAL A 243 5.21 5.81 -9.92
C VAL A 243 5.38 6.27 -11.36
N ASP A 244 4.75 7.38 -11.73
CA ASP A 244 4.93 8.05 -13.04
C ASP A 244 5.56 9.44 -12.86
N GLU A 245 5.55 10.30 -13.89
CA GLU A 245 6.13 11.65 -13.81
C GLU A 245 5.46 12.57 -12.78
N ASP A 246 4.17 12.36 -12.50
CA ASP A 246 3.36 13.19 -11.60
C ASP A 246 3.49 12.75 -10.14
N GLY A 247 3.85 11.49 -9.89
CA GLY A 247 4.15 10.98 -8.55
C GLY A 247 3.76 9.52 -8.35
N ALA A 248 3.47 9.15 -7.10
CA ALA A 248 3.03 7.81 -6.77
C ALA A 248 1.58 7.63 -7.22
N ILE A 249 1.34 6.59 -8.02
CA ILE A 249 0.00 6.19 -8.44
C ILE A 249 -0.65 5.38 -7.31
N GLY A 250 0.16 4.55 -6.64
CA GLY A 250 -0.25 3.76 -5.50
C GLY A 250 0.39 2.38 -5.46
N PHE A 251 0.08 1.66 -4.39
CA PHE A 251 0.47 0.27 -4.25
C PHE A 251 -0.40 -0.65 -5.10
N ILE A 252 0.25 -1.60 -5.75
CA ILE A 252 -0.37 -2.73 -6.43
C ILE A 252 -0.19 -3.93 -5.50
N PRO A 253 -1.26 -4.40 -4.84
CA PRO A 253 -1.18 -5.54 -3.95
C PRO A 253 -0.87 -6.81 -4.75
N GLN A 254 -0.33 -7.79 -4.04
CA GLN A 254 -0.16 -9.13 -4.58
C GLN A 254 -1.51 -9.67 -5.07
N ASN A 255 -1.51 -10.29 -6.26
CA ASN A 255 -2.68 -11.03 -6.72
C ASN A 255 -2.97 -12.18 -5.77
N ASP A 256 -4.22 -12.59 -5.78
CA ASP A 256 -4.74 -13.69 -4.98
C ASP A 256 -3.97 -15.00 -5.28
N PRO A 257 -3.93 -15.93 -4.30
CA PRO A 257 -3.15 -17.16 -4.36
C PRO A 257 -3.49 -18.05 -5.57
N GLU A 258 -2.66 -19.08 -5.76
CA GLU A 258 -2.63 -20.00 -6.91
C GLU A 258 -4.01 -20.42 -7.44
N ALA A 259 -4.14 -20.55 -8.76
CA ALA A 259 -5.39 -20.90 -9.43
C ALA A 259 -6.07 -22.12 -8.80
N GLY A 260 -7.32 -21.95 -8.35
CA GLY A 260 -8.09 -22.99 -7.66
C GLY A 260 -8.06 -22.90 -6.13
N THR A 261 -7.50 -21.83 -5.57
CA THR A 261 -7.58 -21.50 -4.14
C THR A 261 -8.36 -20.20 -3.92
N ALA A 262 -8.71 -19.91 -2.67
CA ALA A 262 -9.33 -18.68 -2.22
C ALA A 262 -8.65 -18.22 -0.93
N MET A 263 -8.87 -16.96 -0.54
CA MET A 263 -8.34 -16.40 0.71
C MET A 263 -9.45 -16.29 1.74
N LEU A 264 -9.19 -16.79 2.95
CA LEU A 264 -10.09 -16.66 4.09
C LEU A 264 -9.39 -15.88 5.19
N ARG A 265 -10.08 -14.95 5.85
CA ARG A 265 -9.72 -14.46 7.20
C ARG A 265 -10.90 -14.59 8.14
N ALA A 266 -10.65 -14.61 9.44
CA ALA A 266 -11.68 -14.70 10.47
C ALA A 266 -11.63 -13.49 11.41
N VAL A 267 -12.80 -12.97 11.79
CA VAL A 267 -12.95 -11.91 12.79
C VAL A 267 -13.79 -12.44 13.93
N HIS A 268 -13.33 -12.26 15.16
CA HIS A 268 -14.05 -12.71 16.34
C HIS A 268 -14.84 -11.56 16.99
N ALA A 269 -16.10 -11.42 16.59
CA ALA A 269 -17.02 -10.40 17.10
C ALA A 269 -18.06 -10.95 18.12
N SER A 270 -17.96 -12.21 18.54
CA SER A 270 -18.82 -12.78 19.57
C SER A 270 -18.31 -12.42 20.98
N PRO A 271 -19.10 -11.70 21.81
CA PRO A 271 -18.60 -11.14 23.07
C PRO A 271 -18.51 -12.15 24.24
N ASP A 272 -19.18 -13.29 24.16
CA ASP A 272 -19.20 -14.32 25.23
C ASP A 272 -18.55 -15.65 24.80
N ALA A 273 -18.10 -15.77 23.55
CA ALA A 273 -17.29 -16.91 23.11
C ALA A 273 -15.84 -16.74 23.60
N PRO A 274 -15.22 -17.82 24.14
CA PRO A 274 -13.80 -17.81 24.52
C PRO A 274 -12.91 -17.80 23.27
N ALA A 275 -11.59 -17.63 23.46
CA ALA A 275 -10.64 -17.76 22.35
C ALA A 275 -10.76 -19.12 21.66
N VAL A 276 -10.73 -19.12 20.33
CA VAL A 276 -10.92 -20.31 19.50
C VAL A 276 -9.76 -20.56 18.54
N ASP A 277 -9.58 -21.83 18.21
CA ASP A 277 -8.87 -22.26 17.01
C ASP A 277 -9.91 -22.62 15.94
N VAL A 278 -9.66 -22.15 14.71
CA VAL A 278 -10.57 -22.27 13.56
C VAL A 278 -10.01 -23.31 12.60
N TYR A 279 -10.80 -24.31 12.26
CA TYR A 279 -10.45 -25.36 11.30
C TYR A 279 -11.47 -25.37 10.16
N ALA A 280 -11.06 -25.83 8.99
CA ALA A 280 -11.99 -26.28 7.96
C ALA A 280 -12.02 -27.82 7.95
N GLU A 281 -13.21 -28.41 7.87
CA GLU A 281 -13.37 -29.85 7.82
C GLU A 281 -12.54 -30.46 6.67
N GLY A 282 -11.74 -31.48 6.99
CA GLY A 282 -10.79 -32.09 6.04
C GLY A 282 -9.39 -31.47 6.06
N ILE A 283 -9.17 -30.38 6.80
CA ILE A 283 -7.84 -29.78 7.04
C ILE A 283 -7.42 -30.07 8.49
N SER A 284 -6.30 -30.80 8.64
CA SER A 284 -5.84 -31.32 9.94
C SER A 284 -5.16 -30.28 10.85
N VAL A 285 -4.87 -29.09 10.32
CA VAL A 285 -4.26 -27.98 11.06
C VAL A 285 -5.25 -26.82 11.14
N PRO A 286 -5.25 -26.04 12.22
CA PRO A 286 -6.10 -24.86 12.29
C PRO A 286 -5.69 -23.86 11.22
N LEU A 287 -6.67 -23.27 10.53
CA LEU A 287 -6.48 -22.12 9.65
C LEU A 287 -6.06 -20.90 10.47
N PHE A 288 -6.66 -20.71 11.64
CA PHE A 288 -6.34 -19.63 12.57
C PHE A 288 -6.33 -20.16 13.99
N SER A 289 -5.43 -19.64 14.84
CA SER A 289 -5.28 -20.09 16.22
C SER A 289 -5.39 -18.92 17.18
N ALA A 290 -5.93 -19.19 18.38
CA ALA A 290 -6.02 -18.25 19.50
C ALA A 290 -6.79 -16.95 19.21
N LEU A 291 -7.79 -16.96 18.31
CA LEU A 291 -8.61 -15.78 18.04
C LEU A 291 -9.56 -15.52 19.22
N GLY A 292 -9.41 -14.38 19.89
CA GLY A 292 -10.31 -13.90 20.95
C GLY A 292 -11.15 -12.70 20.51
N TYR A 293 -12.10 -12.28 21.35
CA TYR A 293 -13.00 -11.16 21.03
C TYR A 293 -12.23 -9.87 20.67
N GLY A 294 -12.58 -9.31 19.50
CA GLY A 294 -11.96 -8.13 18.93
C GLY A 294 -10.80 -8.43 17.97
N ASP A 295 -10.32 -9.69 17.93
CA ASP A 295 -9.24 -10.07 17.03
C ASP A 295 -9.74 -10.31 15.60
N ALA A 296 -8.90 -9.94 14.64
CA ALA A 296 -8.99 -10.35 13.26
C ALA A 296 -7.74 -11.15 12.91
N SER A 297 -7.91 -12.29 12.25
CA SER A 297 -6.79 -13.03 11.68
C SER A 297 -6.27 -12.33 10.44
N LEU A 298 -5.05 -12.71 10.06
CA LEU A 298 -4.55 -12.50 8.72
C LEU A 298 -5.31 -13.41 7.74
N TYR A 299 -5.19 -13.16 6.44
CA TYR A 299 -5.68 -14.10 5.44
C TYR A 299 -4.84 -15.37 5.43
N ALA A 300 -5.51 -16.49 5.14
CA ALA A 300 -4.90 -17.78 4.86
C ALA A 300 -5.51 -18.36 3.58
N ASP A 301 -4.66 -19.03 2.79
CA ASP A 301 -5.10 -19.73 1.58
C ASP A 301 -5.89 -20.98 1.95
N ILE A 302 -7.00 -21.20 1.24
CA ILE A 302 -7.84 -22.38 1.36
C ILE A 302 -8.19 -22.86 -0.05
N PRO A 303 -8.07 -24.16 -0.38
CA PRO A 303 -8.47 -24.65 -1.70
C PRO A 303 -9.95 -24.37 -1.98
N ALA A 304 -10.31 -24.08 -3.23
CA ALA A 304 -11.71 -23.95 -3.61
C ALA A 304 -12.45 -25.26 -3.31
N GLY A 305 -13.63 -25.15 -2.72
CA GLY A 305 -14.35 -26.30 -2.20
C GLY A 305 -15.53 -25.91 -1.33
N THR A 306 -16.06 -26.90 -0.62
CA THR A 306 -17.19 -26.71 0.29
C THR A 306 -16.76 -27.23 1.66
N TYR A 307 -16.78 -26.36 2.67
CA TYR A 307 -16.24 -26.67 3.98
C TYR A 307 -17.27 -26.42 5.08
N ASN A 308 -17.29 -27.31 6.07
CA ASN A 308 -17.80 -26.96 7.39
C ASN A 308 -16.65 -26.31 8.18
N ILE A 309 -16.88 -25.13 8.71
CA ILE A 309 -15.94 -24.44 9.61
C ILE A 309 -16.17 -24.94 11.02
N GLN A 310 -15.11 -25.43 11.64
CA GLN A 310 -15.12 -26.03 12.97
C GLN A 310 -14.32 -25.15 13.92
N LEU A 311 -14.98 -24.68 14.97
CA LEU A 311 -14.36 -23.94 16.06
C LEU A 311 -14.07 -24.88 17.23
N ARG A 312 -12.86 -24.84 17.75
CA ARG A 312 -12.42 -25.54 18.95
C ARG A 312 -11.95 -24.53 19.98
N ALA A 313 -12.11 -24.82 21.27
CA ALA A 313 -11.61 -23.94 22.32
C ALA A 313 -10.07 -23.94 22.32
N HIS A 314 -9.45 -22.75 22.31
CA HIS A 314 -7.99 -22.65 22.33
C HIS A 314 -7.42 -22.97 23.72
N PRO A 315 -6.27 -23.66 23.82
CA PRO A 315 -5.54 -24.34 22.74
C PRO A 315 -6.18 -25.70 22.39
N SER A 316 -6.13 -26.06 21.11
CA SER A 316 -6.68 -27.31 20.60
C SER A 316 -5.78 -28.01 19.57
N THR A 317 -6.10 -29.26 19.31
CA THR A 317 -5.62 -30.11 18.23
C THR A 317 -6.80 -30.65 17.44
N GLU A 318 -6.57 -31.24 16.26
CA GLU A 318 -7.63 -31.84 15.43
C GLU A 318 -8.47 -32.89 16.19
N ALA A 319 -7.85 -33.61 17.14
CA ALA A 319 -8.49 -34.64 17.95
C ALA A 319 -9.42 -34.10 19.04
N ASP A 320 -9.31 -32.82 19.38
CA ASP A 320 -10.16 -32.18 20.38
C ASP A 320 -11.58 -31.98 19.83
N PRO A 321 -12.61 -32.02 20.70
CA PRO A 321 -14.00 -31.91 20.28
C PRO A 321 -14.29 -30.56 19.63
N VAL A 322 -15.04 -30.59 18.53
CA VAL A 322 -15.60 -29.39 17.89
C VAL A 322 -16.62 -28.76 18.84
N ALA A 323 -16.38 -27.49 19.22
CA ALA A 323 -17.24 -26.73 20.11
C ALA A 323 -18.39 -26.07 19.34
N PHE A 324 -18.15 -25.65 18.11
CA PHE A 324 -19.16 -25.10 17.21
C PHE A 324 -18.81 -25.46 15.76
N GLU A 325 -19.83 -25.74 14.95
CA GLU A 325 -19.66 -26.03 13.53
C GLU A 325 -20.63 -25.16 12.72
N ALA A 326 -20.13 -24.52 11.66
CA ALA A 326 -20.91 -23.69 10.76
C ALA A 326 -20.64 -24.09 9.30
N GLY A 327 -21.68 -24.13 8.48
CA GLY A 327 -21.56 -24.46 7.07
C GLY A 327 -22.68 -25.39 6.56
N PRO A 328 -22.52 -25.94 5.36
CA PRO A 328 -21.34 -25.78 4.49
C PRO A 328 -21.20 -24.36 3.93
N ILE A 329 -19.96 -23.85 3.90
CA ILE A 329 -19.57 -22.62 3.20
C ILE A 329 -18.98 -23.03 1.86
N VAL A 330 -19.51 -22.46 0.77
CA VAL A 330 -18.93 -22.63 -0.57
C VAL A 330 -17.84 -21.60 -0.74
N VAL A 331 -16.65 -22.07 -1.07
CA VAL A 331 -15.45 -21.29 -1.33
C VAL A 331 -15.12 -21.49 -2.81
N GLU A 332 -15.40 -20.49 -3.63
CA GLU A 332 -15.02 -20.51 -5.05
C GLU A 332 -13.56 -20.06 -5.19
N ALA A 333 -12.90 -20.49 -6.27
CA ALA A 333 -11.56 -20.02 -6.58
C ALA A 333 -11.54 -18.50 -6.75
N ASP A 334 -10.40 -17.88 -6.41
CA ASP A 334 -10.13 -16.45 -6.54
C ASP A 334 -11.06 -15.55 -5.68
N GLN A 335 -11.76 -16.13 -4.68
CA GLN A 335 -12.55 -15.36 -3.72
C GLN A 335 -11.69 -14.91 -2.53
N LYS A 336 -11.95 -13.68 -2.07
CA LYS A 336 -11.59 -13.23 -0.73
C LYS A 336 -12.80 -13.33 0.18
N ILE A 337 -12.66 -13.94 1.35
CA ILE A 337 -13.75 -14.15 2.30
C ILE A 337 -13.32 -13.66 3.68
N THR A 338 -14.15 -12.79 4.27
CA THR A 338 -14.08 -12.46 5.70
C THR A 338 -15.17 -13.21 6.45
N ALA A 339 -14.79 -14.16 7.30
CA ALA A 339 -15.70 -14.89 8.16
C ALA A 339 -15.82 -14.21 9.53
N VAL A 340 -16.97 -13.60 9.82
CA VAL A 340 -17.19 -12.93 11.11
C VAL A 340 -17.94 -13.86 12.06
N ALA A 341 -17.30 -14.29 13.14
CA ALA A 341 -17.95 -14.98 14.25
C ALA A 341 -18.73 -13.95 15.08
N SER A 342 -20.05 -14.06 15.14
CA SER A 342 -20.95 -13.07 15.73
C SER A 342 -22.08 -13.76 16.49
N GLY A 343 -22.86 -13.03 17.31
CA GLY A 343 -23.86 -13.63 18.19
C GLY A 343 -23.32 -13.99 19.58
N PHE A 344 -24.21 -14.34 20.50
CA PHE A 344 -23.87 -14.91 21.80
C PHE A 344 -23.79 -16.43 21.73
N LEU A 345 -22.67 -17.02 22.16
CA LEU A 345 -22.46 -18.47 22.27
C LEU A 345 -23.42 -19.11 23.27
N ALA A 346 -23.76 -18.42 24.35
CA ALA A 346 -24.69 -18.92 25.35
C ALA A 346 -26.16 -18.82 24.92
N SER A 347 -26.48 -18.04 23.88
CA SER A 347 -27.85 -17.85 23.43
C SER A 347 -28.31 -18.93 22.47
N MET A 348 -29.59 -19.29 22.59
CA MET A 348 -30.30 -20.22 21.71
C MET A 348 -31.42 -19.53 20.91
N ASP A 349 -31.62 -18.22 21.09
CA ASP A 349 -32.61 -17.45 20.35
C ASP A 349 -32.05 -17.14 18.94
N ASP A 350 -32.83 -17.38 17.90
CA ASP A 350 -32.43 -17.06 16.52
C ASP A 350 -32.10 -15.59 16.33
N ALA A 351 -32.65 -14.71 17.18
CA ALA A 351 -32.37 -13.28 17.15
C ALA A 351 -30.91 -12.93 17.47
N ASP A 352 -30.21 -13.70 18.32
CA ASP A 352 -28.90 -13.32 18.85
C ASP A 352 -27.92 -14.48 19.04
N LYS A 353 -28.30 -15.74 18.74
CA LYS A 353 -27.42 -16.90 18.83
C LYS A 353 -26.19 -16.76 17.94
N PHE A 354 -25.11 -17.40 18.39
CA PHE A 354 -23.83 -17.50 17.70
C PHE A 354 -23.97 -18.03 16.26
N ARG A 355 -23.21 -17.41 15.35
CA ARG A 355 -23.15 -17.76 13.92
C ARG A 355 -21.84 -17.27 13.31
N ILE A 356 -21.54 -17.78 12.12
CA ILE A 356 -20.48 -17.26 11.26
C ILE A 356 -21.13 -16.57 10.07
N LEU A 357 -20.74 -15.33 9.79
CA LEU A 357 -21.14 -14.57 8.62
C LEU A 357 -20.02 -14.65 7.57
N PRO A 358 -20.13 -15.47 6.52
CA PRO A 358 -19.17 -15.48 5.42
C PRO A 358 -19.43 -14.31 4.49
N LEU A 359 -18.44 -13.42 4.35
CA LEU A 359 -18.54 -12.21 3.56
C LEU A 359 -17.55 -12.28 2.40
N VAL A 360 -18.04 -12.61 1.20
CA VAL A 360 -17.22 -12.54 -0.03
C VAL A 360 -16.92 -11.08 -0.34
N GLU A 361 -15.65 -10.73 -0.45
CA GLU A 361 -15.18 -9.37 -0.73
C GLU A 361 -14.99 -9.17 -2.23
N ASP A 362 -15.41 -8.00 -2.74
CA ASP A 362 -15.31 -7.62 -4.14
C ASP A 362 -15.11 -6.11 -4.27
N PHE A 363 -14.09 -5.58 -3.58
CA PHE A 363 -13.80 -4.14 -3.58
C PHE A 363 -13.28 -3.63 -4.95
N GLY A 364 -12.86 -4.52 -5.85
CA GLY A 364 -12.24 -4.13 -7.11
C GLY A 364 -10.97 -3.28 -6.92
N MET A 365 -10.67 -2.43 -7.92
CA MET A 365 -9.59 -1.43 -7.86
C MET A 365 -10.22 -0.03 -7.82
N PRO A 366 -10.63 0.45 -6.63
CA PRO A 366 -11.38 1.69 -6.53
C PRO A 366 -10.46 2.91 -6.67
N ALA A 367 -10.99 4.00 -7.24
CA ALA A 367 -10.30 5.29 -7.29
C ALA A 367 -10.28 6.04 -5.94
N SER A 368 -10.92 5.46 -4.91
CA SER A 368 -11.09 5.99 -3.55
C SER A 368 -11.12 4.83 -2.56
N ALA A 369 -10.94 5.10 -1.26
CA ALA A 369 -11.10 4.06 -0.25
C ALA A 369 -12.54 3.51 -0.25
N LEU A 370 -12.69 2.19 -0.16
CA LEU A 370 -13.98 1.53 0.01
C LEU A 370 -14.06 0.93 1.42
N VAL A 371 -15.25 0.98 2.02
CA VAL A 371 -15.55 0.31 3.29
C VAL A 371 -16.72 -0.65 3.14
N ARG A 372 -16.65 -1.79 3.83
CA ARG A 372 -17.80 -2.66 4.04
C ARG A 372 -18.13 -2.68 5.53
N ILE A 373 -19.37 -2.35 5.87
CA ILE A 373 -19.83 -2.30 7.25
C ILE A 373 -20.66 -3.55 7.53
N VAL A 374 -20.40 -4.18 8.69
CA VAL A 374 -21.05 -5.42 9.12
C VAL A 374 -21.63 -5.20 10.50
N HIS A 375 -22.94 -5.38 10.67
CA HIS A 375 -23.57 -5.26 11.98
C HIS A 375 -23.41 -6.58 12.77
N ALA A 376 -22.28 -6.74 13.48
CA ALA A 376 -22.02 -7.94 14.27
C ALA A 376 -22.50 -7.88 15.74
N GLY A 377 -23.15 -6.78 16.17
CA GLY A 377 -23.65 -6.61 17.54
C GLY A 377 -24.87 -7.49 17.86
N PRO A 378 -24.79 -8.44 18.81
CA PRO A 378 -25.85 -9.43 19.02
C PRO A 378 -27.08 -8.90 19.76
N ASP A 379 -26.96 -7.82 20.53
CA ASP A 379 -28.06 -7.19 21.30
C ASP A 379 -28.41 -5.78 20.82
N ALA A 380 -27.64 -5.22 19.90
CA ALA A 380 -27.94 -3.92 19.29
C ALA A 380 -29.21 -3.99 18.42
N PRO A 381 -30.04 -2.93 18.42
CA PRO A 381 -31.13 -2.78 17.46
C PRO A 381 -30.57 -2.52 16.06
N THR A 382 -31.43 -2.48 15.04
CA THR A 382 -31.07 -1.91 13.73
C THR A 382 -30.43 -0.53 13.90
N VAL A 383 -29.35 -0.28 13.16
CA VAL A 383 -28.58 0.96 13.27
C VAL A 383 -28.54 1.72 11.95
N ASP A 384 -28.50 3.03 12.05
CA ASP A 384 -28.08 3.92 10.98
C ASP A 384 -26.59 4.24 11.20
N ILE A 385 -25.81 4.34 10.14
CA ILE A 385 -24.39 4.67 10.20
C ILE A 385 -24.15 5.97 9.43
N ASP A 386 -23.61 6.95 10.16
CA ASP A 386 -23.05 8.20 9.63
C ASP A 386 -21.54 8.01 9.44
N VAL A 387 -21.13 8.04 8.18
CA VAL A 387 -19.78 7.84 7.68
C VAL A 387 -19.19 9.23 7.41
N GLY A 388 -18.63 9.84 8.44
CA GLY A 388 -18.08 11.19 8.38
C GLY A 388 -18.45 12.08 9.57
N ASP A 389 -19.43 11.64 10.38
CA ASP A 389 -20.02 12.43 11.48
C ASP A 389 -20.53 13.79 10.98
N ASP A 390 -21.13 13.81 9.78
CA ASP A 390 -21.62 15.03 9.12
C ASP A 390 -23.08 15.37 9.52
N GLY A 391 -23.70 14.48 10.29
CA GLY A 391 -25.07 14.55 10.76
C GLY A 391 -26.07 13.91 9.80
N THR A 392 -25.61 13.21 8.75
CA THR A 392 -26.43 12.45 7.82
C THR A 392 -25.97 11.00 7.75
N SER A 393 -26.92 10.06 7.80
CA SER A 393 -26.59 8.64 7.71
C SER A 393 -26.55 8.20 6.25
N GLU A 394 -25.40 7.70 5.80
CA GLU A 394 -25.21 7.11 4.46
C GLU A 394 -25.80 5.70 4.39
N ILE A 395 -25.84 5.01 5.53
CA ILE A 395 -26.42 3.69 5.65
C ILE A 395 -27.57 3.78 6.64
N THR A 396 -28.77 3.47 6.17
CA THR A 396 -29.97 3.48 6.99
C THR A 396 -30.50 2.06 7.17
N ASP A 397 -31.08 1.80 8.34
CA ASP A 397 -31.76 0.56 8.68
C ASP A 397 -30.87 -0.70 8.52
N LEU A 398 -29.59 -0.63 8.87
CA LEU A 398 -28.70 -1.81 8.82
C LEU A 398 -29.13 -2.82 9.89
N GLU A 399 -29.77 -3.90 9.43
CA GLU A 399 -30.25 -4.96 10.31
C GLU A 399 -29.10 -5.72 10.97
N ARG A 400 -29.39 -6.33 12.11
CA ARG A 400 -28.44 -7.20 12.82
C ARG A 400 -27.97 -8.35 11.92
N PHE A 401 -26.66 -8.58 11.91
CA PHE A 401 -25.97 -9.58 11.10
C PHE A 401 -26.08 -9.36 9.59
N ALA A 402 -26.53 -8.18 9.16
CA ALA A 402 -26.46 -7.72 7.78
C ALA A 402 -25.17 -6.91 7.54
N ASP A 403 -24.92 -6.63 6.28
CA ASP A 403 -23.77 -5.87 5.82
C ASP A 403 -24.10 -5.01 4.59
N THR A 404 -23.19 -4.11 4.24
CA THR A 404 -23.39 -3.16 3.13
C THR A 404 -23.12 -3.73 1.73
N GLY A 405 -22.74 -5.02 1.62
CA GLY A 405 -22.49 -5.71 0.36
C GLY A 405 -21.02 -5.83 -0.04
N ALA A 406 -20.74 -6.75 -0.96
CA ALA A 406 -19.38 -7.14 -1.37
C ALA A 406 -18.56 -6.03 -2.04
N ALA A 407 -19.23 -5.13 -2.77
CA ALA A 407 -18.61 -4.02 -3.48
C ALA A 407 -18.10 -2.90 -2.55
N GLY A 408 -18.51 -2.91 -1.27
CA GLY A 408 -18.26 -1.81 -0.36
C GLY A 408 -18.96 -0.51 -0.76
N ILE A 409 -18.75 0.51 0.05
CA ILE A 409 -19.23 1.88 -0.14
C ILE A 409 -18.01 2.79 -0.22
N SER A 410 -18.01 3.70 -1.18
CA SER A 410 -16.91 4.66 -1.32
C SER A 410 -16.91 5.67 -0.18
N LEU A 411 -15.72 5.88 0.36
CA LEU A 411 -15.43 6.98 1.27
C LEU A 411 -14.98 8.22 0.47
N PRO A 412 -15.30 9.43 0.95
CA PRO A 412 -14.70 10.65 0.43
C PRO A 412 -13.18 10.63 0.65
N SER A 413 -12.41 11.08 -0.33
CA SER A 413 -10.94 11.15 -0.21
C SER A 413 -10.50 12.28 0.72
N GLY A 414 -9.53 12.01 1.61
CA GLY A 414 -8.80 13.05 2.35
C GLY A 414 -9.40 13.49 3.69
N GLU A 415 -10.46 12.82 4.16
CA GLU A 415 -11.03 13.04 5.50
C GLU A 415 -10.86 11.79 6.37
N ALA A 416 -10.72 12.00 7.69
CA ALA A 416 -10.65 10.90 8.63
C ALA A 416 -12.03 10.21 8.70
N LEU A 417 -12.05 8.88 8.60
CA LEU A 417 -13.26 8.11 8.83
C LEU A 417 -13.73 8.31 10.28
N GLN A 418 -14.90 8.91 10.45
CA GLN A 418 -15.60 8.99 11.73
C GLN A 418 -16.89 8.18 11.63
N ILE A 419 -17.14 7.34 12.64
CA ILE A 419 -18.34 6.50 12.74
C ILE A 419 -19.09 6.97 13.98
N GLY A 420 -20.26 7.59 13.79
CA GLY A 420 -21.09 8.22 14.82
C GLY A 420 -22.23 7.35 15.34
#